data_AF-A0A958B3V1-F1
#
_entry.id   AF-A0A958B3V1-F1
#
_cell.length_a   1.000
_cell.length_b   1.000
_cell.length_c   1.000
_cell.angle_alpha   90.00
_cell.angle_beta   90.00
_cell.angle_gamma   90.00
#
_symmetry.space_group_name_H-M   'P 1'
#
loop_
_entity.id
_entity.type
_entity.pdbx_description
1 polymer ?
#
loop_
_entity_poly.entity_id
_entity_poly.type
_entity_poly.pdbx_seq_one_letter_code
_entity_poly.pdbx_strand_id
1 'polypeptide(L)'
;MPKMTAKYSGAIRTAHNVGLPTIETNNQEELYTLLQEKGYFWDSKTKRWDYFEPEDADDPTPLIMIRVWSEGEIIEEAADDLARAIKKARLPWRLIERSQPYGNRPPKQREARIYLKFLPENKQVTNGKE
;
A
#
# COMPACT_ATOMS: atom_id res chain seq x y z
N MET A 1 -9.55 -18.78 17.20
CA MET A 1 -8.21 -19.28 16.84
C MET A 1 -7.83 -18.70 15.49
N PRO A 2 -6.60 -18.19 15.33
CA PRO A 2 -6.19 -17.58 14.08
C PRO A 2 -6.13 -18.60 12.93
N LYS A 3 -6.52 -18.18 11.72
CA LYS A 3 -6.47 -19.08 10.55
C LYS A 3 -5.01 -19.42 10.23
N MET A 4 -4.69 -20.71 10.19
CA MET A 4 -3.35 -21.24 9.86
C MET A 4 -3.03 -21.05 8.37
N THR A 5 -2.73 -19.81 7.99
CA THR A 5 -2.24 -19.48 6.65
C THR A 5 -0.74 -19.77 6.52
N ALA A 6 -0.24 -19.90 5.29
CA ALA A 6 1.20 -20.06 5.04
C ALA A 6 2.03 -18.91 5.64
N LYS A 7 1.50 -17.68 5.64
CA LYS A 7 2.13 -16.51 6.26
C LYS A 7 2.24 -16.69 7.78
N TYR A 8 1.15 -17.11 8.42
CA TYR A 8 1.09 -17.27 9.87
C TYR A 8 1.94 -18.44 10.37
N SER A 9 1.88 -19.60 9.71
CA SER A 9 2.74 -20.74 10.05
C SER A 9 4.22 -20.45 9.79
N GLY A 10 4.52 -19.72 8.71
CA GLY A 10 5.85 -19.20 8.45
C GLY A 10 6.34 -18.23 9.52
N ALA A 11 5.46 -17.35 10.03
CA ALA A 11 5.79 -16.39 11.07
C ALA A 11 6.16 -17.09 12.39
N ILE A 12 5.37 -18.06 12.82
CA ILE A 12 5.64 -18.85 14.03
C ILE A 12 7.00 -19.55 13.93
N ARG A 13 7.28 -20.21 12.81
CA ARG A 13 8.57 -20.89 12.60
C ARG A 13 9.74 -19.91 12.62
N THR A 14 9.57 -18.76 11.98
CA THR A 14 10.61 -17.73 11.91
C THR A 14 10.88 -17.16 13.31
N ALA A 15 9.83 -16.79 14.04
CA ALA A 15 9.94 -16.28 15.41
C ALA A 15 10.63 -17.28 16.35
N HIS A 16 10.27 -18.57 16.25
CA HIS A 16 10.97 -19.62 17.00
C HIS A 16 12.46 -19.72 16.64
N ASN A 17 12.80 -19.67 15.35
CA ASN A 17 14.19 -19.77 14.89
C ASN A 17 15.07 -18.60 15.35
N VAL A 18 14.46 -17.42 15.54
CA VAL A 18 15.18 -16.20 15.94
C VAL A 18 15.09 -15.92 17.45
N GLY A 19 14.58 -16.89 18.23
CA GLY A 19 14.49 -16.79 19.68
C GLY A 19 13.49 -15.73 20.17
N LEU A 20 12.53 -15.32 19.34
CA LEU A 20 11.46 -14.44 19.78
C LEU A 20 10.44 -15.24 20.59
N PRO A 21 9.92 -14.68 21.69
CA PRO A 21 8.89 -15.33 22.46
C PRO A 21 7.65 -15.52 21.56
N THR A 22 7.41 -16.75 21.13
CA THR A 22 6.17 -17.19 20.46
C THR A 22 4.99 -17.27 21.44
N ILE A 23 5.20 -16.82 22.68
CA ILE A 23 4.31 -16.99 23.82
C ILE A 23 3.14 -16.03 23.67
N GLU A 24 2.01 -16.59 23.25
CA GLU A 24 0.66 -16.04 23.42
C GLU A 24 0.29 -14.78 22.62
N THR A 25 0.84 -14.59 21.42
CA THR A 25 0.16 -13.71 20.46
C THR A 25 -1.12 -14.39 19.98
N ASN A 26 -2.20 -14.30 20.77
CA ASN A 26 -3.56 -14.63 20.32
C ASN A 26 -3.99 -13.80 19.10
N ASN A 27 -3.16 -12.81 18.75
CA ASN A 27 -3.30 -11.89 17.66
C ASN A 27 -2.17 -12.09 16.61
N GLN A 28 -2.54 -12.44 15.38
CA GLN A 28 -1.56 -12.59 14.29
C GLN A 28 -0.80 -11.30 13.99
N GLU A 29 -1.43 -10.16 14.22
CA GLU A 29 -0.87 -8.84 13.89
C GLU A 29 0.31 -8.48 14.79
N GLU A 30 0.24 -8.84 16.07
CA GLU A 30 1.34 -8.63 17.03
C GLU A 30 2.58 -9.42 16.63
N LEU A 31 2.42 -10.69 16.25
CA LEU A 31 3.53 -11.52 15.77
C LEU A 31 4.17 -10.95 14.50
N TYR A 32 3.36 -10.46 13.56
CA TYR A 32 3.88 -9.84 12.34
C TYR A 32 4.61 -8.54 12.63
N THR A 33 4.09 -7.73 13.55
CA THR A 33 4.73 -6.47 13.96
C THR A 33 6.07 -6.73 14.62
N LEU A 34 6.12 -7.69 15.56
CA LEU A 34 7.36 -8.07 16.24
C LEU A 34 8.43 -8.59 15.26
N LEU A 35 8.02 -9.38 14.26
CA LEU A 35 8.93 -9.83 13.20
C LEU A 35 9.45 -8.67 12.35
N GLN A 36 8.58 -7.73 11.98
CA GLN A 36 8.97 -6.54 11.21
C GLN A 36 9.95 -5.64 11.97
N GLU A 37 9.73 -5.43 13.27
CA GLU A 37 10.66 -4.71 14.15
C GLU A 37 12.05 -5.37 14.23
N LYS A 38 12.12 -6.67 13.94
CA LYS A 38 13.37 -7.44 13.87
C LYS A 38 13.92 -7.57 12.45
N GLY A 39 13.36 -6.84 11.48
CA GLY A 39 13.83 -6.85 10.09
C GLY A 39 13.30 -8.02 9.25
N TYR A 40 12.31 -8.78 9.72
CA TYR A 40 11.71 -9.87 8.95
C TYR A 40 10.45 -9.41 8.23
N PHE A 41 10.43 -9.60 6.91
CA PHE A 41 9.30 -9.22 6.05
C PHE A 41 8.78 -10.41 5.26
N TRP A 42 7.46 -10.47 5.10
CA TRP A 42 6.80 -11.55 4.34
C TRP A 42 6.84 -11.29 2.84
N ASP A 43 7.55 -12.14 2.10
CA ASP A 43 7.46 -12.17 0.65
C ASP A 43 6.28 -13.04 0.20
N SER A 44 5.30 -12.38 -0.41
CA SER A 44 4.11 -13.04 -0.94
C SER A 44 4.36 -13.92 -2.17
N LYS A 45 5.48 -13.74 -2.89
CA LYS A 45 5.87 -14.54 -4.07
C LYS A 45 6.53 -15.84 -3.64
N THR A 46 7.57 -15.76 -2.81
CA THR A 46 8.32 -16.95 -2.32
C THR A 46 7.64 -17.64 -1.14
N LYS A 47 6.64 -17.00 -0.51
CA LYS A 47 5.92 -17.48 0.67
C LYS A 47 6.86 -17.70 1.87
N ARG A 48 7.79 -16.77 2.08
CA ARG A 48 8.79 -16.82 3.16
C ARG A 48 8.86 -15.51 3.93
N TRP A 49 9.40 -15.60 5.14
CA TRP A 49 9.83 -14.44 5.91
C TRP A 49 11.32 -14.31 5.70
N ASP A 50 11.72 -13.25 5.01
CA ASP A 50 13.11 -12.99 4.70
C ASP A 50 13.62 -11.87 5.61
N TYR A 51 14.87 -12.01 6.06
CA TYR A 51 15.54 -10.99 6.86
C TYR A 51 16.13 -9.94 5.93
N PHE A 52 15.89 -8.69 6.26
CA PHE A 52 16.49 -7.53 5.62
C PHE A 52 17.29 -6.81 6.68
N GLU A 53 18.59 -6.62 6.42
CA GLU A 53 19.42 -5.80 7.29
C GLU A 53 18.84 -4.37 7.33
N PRO A 54 18.87 -3.70 8.50
CA PRO A 54 18.49 -2.30 8.57
C PRO A 54 19.49 -1.46 7.78
N GLU A 55 19.22 -1.27 6.49
CA GLU A 55 19.82 -0.20 5.71
C GLU A 55 19.20 1.13 6.17
N ASP A 56 19.93 2.24 5.97
CA ASP A 56 19.34 3.57 6.15
C ASP A 56 18.12 3.65 5.23
N ALA A 57 16.92 3.76 5.81
CA ALA A 57 15.69 3.77 5.04
C ALA A 57 15.72 4.94 4.05
N ASP A 58 15.43 4.67 2.79
CA ASP A 58 15.22 5.72 1.80
C ASP A 58 14.17 6.72 2.32
N ASP A 59 14.37 8.00 1.99
CA ASP A 59 13.36 9.01 2.26
C ASP A 59 12.01 8.60 1.67
N PRO A 60 10.90 8.72 2.41
CA PRO A 60 9.61 8.32 1.92
C PRO A 60 9.24 9.12 0.67
N THR A 61 8.69 8.43 -0.33
CA THR A 61 8.19 9.12 -1.52
C THR A 61 7.15 10.17 -1.11
N PRO A 62 7.25 11.41 -1.62
CA PRO A 62 6.24 12.42 -1.36
C PRO A 62 4.93 12.18 -2.12
N LEU A 63 4.86 11.11 -2.92
CA LEU A 63 3.74 10.76 -3.77
C LEU A 63 2.51 10.34 -2.96
N ILE A 64 1.39 11.01 -3.19
CA ILE A 64 0.08 10.59 -2.70
C ILE A 64 -0.68 9.95 -3.86
N MET A 65 -1.11 8.71 -3.67
CA MET A 65 -1.93 7.99 -4.65
C MET A 65 -3.34 7.77 -4.11
N ILE A 66 -4.34 8.23 -4.84
CA ILE A 66 -5.75 8.05 -4.51
C ILE A 66 -6.39 7.20 -5.61
N ARG A 67 -7.04 6.11 -5.21
CA ARG A 67 -7.87 5.29 -6.11
C ARG A 67 -9.33 5.69 -5.93
N VAL A 68 -9.91 6.28 -6.98
CA VAL A 68 -11.34 6.55 -7.06
C VAL A 68 -12.00 5.33 -7.68
N TRP A 69 -13.08 4.85 -7.06
CA TRP A 69 -13.85 3.70 -7.53
C TRP A 69 -15.33 4.03 -7.42
N SER A 70 -16.04 3.91 -8.53
CA SER A 70 -17.46 4.20 -8.65
C SER A 70 -18.08 3.42 -9.81
N GLU A 71 -19.35 3.67 -10.09
CA GLU A 71 -20.02 3.26 -11.33
C GLU A 71 -19.30 3.86 -12.55
N GLY A 72 -19.24 3.08 -13.63
CA GLY A 72 -18.45 3.39 -14.83
C GLY A 72 -18.90 4.65 -15.55
N GLU A 73 -20.19 5.01 -15.48
CA GLU A 73 -20.73 6.19 -16.15
C GLU A 73 -20.35 7.50 -15.43
N ILE A 74 -20.14 7.46 -14.11
CA ILE A 74 -19.86 8.66 -13.29
C ILE A 74 -18.42 8.75 -12.80
N ILE A 75 -17.58 7.73 -13.06
CA ILE A 75 -16.24 7.63 -12.48
C ILE A 75 -15.34 8.83 -12.85
N GLU A 76 -15.47 9.34 -14.07
CA GLU A 76 -14.68 10.47 -14.54
C GLU A 76 -15.05 11.75 -13.80
N GLU A 77 -16.36 12.04 -13.72
CA GLU A 77 -16.88 13.19 -12.98
C GLU A 77 -16.49 13.11 -11.50
N ALA A 78 -16.65 11.94 -10.88
CA ALA A 78 -16.28 11.74 -9.47
C ALA A 78 -14.77 11.97 -9.22
N ALA A 79 -13.91 11.55 -10.15
CA ALA A 79 -12.47 11.77 -10.04
C ALA A 79 -12.11 13.26 -10.20
N ASP A 80 -12.76 13.96 -11.13
CA ASP A 80 -12.56 15.39 -11.34
C ASP A 80 -13.09 16.23 -10.18
N ASP A 81 -14.25 15.87 -9.62
CA ASP A 81 -14.81 16.49 -8.41
C ASP A 81 -13.87 16.35 -7.22
N LEU A 82 -13.27 15.17 -7.03
CA LEU A 82 -12.31 14.96 -5.97
C LEU A 82 -11.05 15.81 -6.16
N ALA A 83 -10.51 15.86 -7.38
CA ALA A 83 -9.36 16.71 -7.69
C ALA A 83 -9.67 18.21 -7.46
N ARG A 84 -10.88 18.65 -7.85
CA ARG A 84 -11.37 20.02 -7.59
C ARG A 84 -11.55 20.28 -6.11
N ALA A 85 -12.06 19.33 -5.34
CA ALA A 85 -12.25 19.46 -3.90
C ALA A 85 -10.90 19.61 -3.17
N ILE A 86 -9.90 18.82 -3.53
CA ILE A 86 -8.52 18.93 -3.00
C ILE A 86 -7.95 20.33 -3.27
N LYS A 87 -8.09 20.82 -4.51
CA LYS A 87 -7.65 22.17 -4.89
C LYS A 87 -8.41 23.26 -4.12
N LYS A 88 -9.73 23.13 -3.99
CA LYS A 88 -10.59 24.09 -3.27
C LYS A 88 -10.27 24.13 -1.77
N ALA A 89 -9.92 22.99 -1.18
CA ALA A 89 -9.48 22.87 0.20
C ALA A 89 -8.08 23.48 0.44
N ARG A 90 -7.40 23.96 -0.62
CA ARG A 90 -6.03 24.51 -0.55
C ARG A 90 -5.05 23.55 0.11
N LEU A 91 -5.24 22.26 -0.11
CA LEU A 91 -4.26 21.26 0.28
C LEU A 91 -3.00 21.48 -0.56
N PRO A 92 -1.80 21.29 0.00
CA PRO A 92 -0.54 21.59 -0.68
C PRO A 92 -0.19 20.49 -1.69
N TRP A 93 -1.17 19.95 -2.42
CA TRP A 93 -1.05 18.79 -3.29
C TRP A 93 -1.47 19.15 -4.72
N ARG A 94 -0.54 18.96 -5.65
CA ARG A 94 -0.76 19.15 -7.08
C ARG A 94 -0.99 17.81 -7.75
N LEU A 95 -2.09 17.68 -8.48
CA LEU A 95 -2.33 16.52 -9.34
C LEU A 95 -1.26 16.48 -10.44
N ILE A 96 -0.53 15.38 -10.53
CA ILE A 96 0.53 15.17 -11.54
C ILE A 96 0.15 14.14 -12.59
N GLU A 97 -0.71 13.19 -12.24
CA GLU A 97 -1.13 12.12 -13.15
C GLU A 97 -2.56 11.72 -12.83
N ARG A 98 -3.34 11.52 -13.88
CA ARG A 98 -4.66 10.90 -13.85
C ARG A 98 -4.65 9.76 -14.86
N SER A 99 -5.00 8.55 -14.43
CA SER A 99 -5.14 7.43 -15.34
C SER A 99 -6.43 7.52 -16.15
N GLN A 100 -6.48 6.78 -17.25
CA GLN A 100 -7.75 6.45 -17.91
C GLN A 100 -8.64 5.59 -16.98
N PRO A 101 -9.97 5.57 -17.18
CA PRO A 101 -10.85 4.66 -16.47
C PRO A 101 -10.48 3.20 -16.76
N TYR A 102 -10.29 2.40 -15.72
CA TYR A 102 -10.13 0.96 -15.82
C TYR A 102 -11.45 0.29 -15.46
N GLY A 103 -12.07 -0.37 -16.45
CA GLY A 103 -13.24 -1.22 -16.21
C GLY A 103 -12.89 -2.45 -15.37
N ASN A 104 -13.83 -2.87 -14.52
CA ASN A 104 -13.69 -4.08 -13.74
C ASN A 104 -14.11 -5.33 -14.54
N ARG A 105 -13.54 -6.48 -14.19
CA ARG A 105 -13.95 -7.77 -14.79
C ARG A 105 -15.32 -8.21 -14.24
N PRO A 106 -16.05 -9.09 -14.96
CA PRO A 106 -17.26 -9.71 -14.42
C PRO A 106 -17.04 -10.33 -13.03
N PRO A 107 -18.02 -10.24 -12.12
CA PRO A 107 -19.38 -9.70 -12.33
C PRO A 107 -19.49 -8.17 -12.20
N LYS A 108 -18.40 -7.47 -11.85
CA LYS A 108 -18.42 -6.03 -11.50
C LYS A 108 -18.25 -5.08 -12.69
N GLN A 109 -18.63 -5.51 -13.89
CA GLN A 109 -18.38 -4.78 -15.14
C GLN A 109 -19.03 -3.40 -15.25
N ARG A 110 -19.97 -3.05 -14.37
CA ARG A 110 -20.57 -1.71 -14.27
C ARG A 110 -19.75 -0.74 -13.43
N GLU A 111 -18.72 -1.21 -12.75
CA GLU A 111 -17.83 -0.37 -11.95
C GLU A 111 -16.52 -0.10 -12.70
N ALA A 112 -15.93 1.05 -12.42
CA ALA A 112 -14.61 1.42 -12.92
C ALA A 112 -13.78 2.09 -11.83
N ARG A 113 -12.47 2.20 -12.10
CA ARG A 113 -11.52 2.86 -11.21
C ARG A 113 -10.58 3.80 -11.96
N ILE A 114 -10.27 4.93 -11.35
CA ILE A 114 -9.26 5.89 -11.79
C ILE A 114 -8.22 6.04 -10.69
N TYR A 115 -6.95 6.12 -11.08
CA TYR A 115 -5.86 6.43 -10.18
C TYR A 115 -5.45 7.89 -10.36
N LEU A 116 -5.44 8.63 -9.26
CA LEU A 116 -4.98 10.01 -9.18
C LEU A 116 -3.67 10.02 -8.39
N LYS A 117 -2.64 10.67 -8.94
CA LYS A 117 -1.36 10.86 -8.26
C LYS A 117 -1.11 12.33 -8.00
N PHE A 118 -0.72 12.65 -6.78
CA PHE A 118 -0.43 14.00 -6.33
C PHE A 118 0.98 14.09 -5.77
N LEU A 119 1.60 15.26 -5.94
CA LEU A 119 2.83 15.64 -5.24
C LEU A 119 2.62 16.91 -4.43
N PRO A 120 3.37 17.10 -3.33
CA PRO A 120 3.42 18.36 -2.63
C PRO A 120 3.81 19.50 -3.59
N GLU A 121 3.15 20.66 -3.51
CA GLU A 121 3.44 21.80 -4.38
C GLU A 121 4.92 22.25 -4.32
N ASN A 122 5.57 22.01 -3.19
CA ASN A 122 6.97 22.38 -2.94
C ASN A 122 8.00 21.31 -3.36
N LYS A 123 7.57 20.16 -3.91
CA LYS A 123 8.49 19.11 -4.37
C LYS A 123 8.39 18.95 -5.89
N GLN A 124 9.50 19.21 -6.59
CA GLN A 124 9.61 18.98 -8.03
C GLN A 124 9.75 17.48 -8.34
N VAL A 125 9.24 17.06 -9.49
CA VAL A 125 9.50 15.73 -10.05
C VAL A 125 10.96 15.75 -10.54
N THR A 126 11.89 15.20 -9.76
CA THR A 126 13.18 14.81 -10.32
C THR A 126 12.94 13.60 -11.20
N ASN A 127 12.78 13.81 -12.51
CA ASN A 127 12.85 12.72 -13.46
C ASN A 127 14.28 12.18 -13.44
N GLY A 128 14.53 11.18 -12.59
CA GLY A 128 15.77 10.40 -12.60
C GLY A 128 15.87 9.64 -13.91
N LYS A 129 16.52 10.26 -14.90
CA LYS A 129 17.28 9.56 -15.93
C LYS A 129 18.73 9.96 -15.74
N GLU A 130 19.46 9.14 -15.01
CA GLU A 130 20.89 8.91 -15.24
C GLU A 130 21.05 7.48 -15.74
#